data_AF-A0A9D7D3U8-F1
#
_entry.id   AF-A0A9D7D3U8-F1
#
_cell.length_a   1.000
_cell.length_b   1.000
_cell.length_c   1.000
_cell.angle_alpha   90.00
_cell.angle_beta   90.00
_cell.angle_gamma   90.00
#
_symmetry.space_group_name_H-M   'P 1'
#
loop_
_entity.id
_entity.type
_entity.pdbx_description
1 polymer ?
#
loop_
_entity_poly.entity_id
_entity_poly.type
_entity_poly.pdbx_seq_one_letter_code
_entity_poly.pdbx_strand_id
1 'polypeptide(L)' 'MSDIPFYRTQMGHRSYEHTMPELVRQLTRLNAILERELAERTGQPTPAAPEEDHAKGQP' A
#
# COMPACT_ATOMS: atom_id res chain seq x y z
N MET A 1 -16.28 21.41 -14.83
CA MET A 1 -15.49 20.20 -14.49
C MET A 1 -15.88 19.15 -15.52
N SER A 2 -14.94 18.34 -16.02
CA SER A 2 -15.25 17.36 -17.08
C SER A 2 -16.29 16.36 -16.57
N ASP A 3 -17.35 16.10 -17.34
CA ASP A 3 -18.45 15.19 -16.96
C ASP A 3 -18.05 13.70 -16.95
N ILE A 4 -16.82 13.40 -17.38
CA ILE A 4 -16.27 12.06 -17.44
C ILE A 4 -15.57 11.75 -16.10
N PRO A 5 -15.98 10.71 -15.36
CA PRO A 5 -15.28 10.27 -14.16
C PRO A 5 -13.80 9.97 -14.45
N PHE A 6 -12.89 10.42 -13.56
CA PHE A 6 -11.45 10.29 -13.75
C PHE A 6 -10.99 8.86 -14.10
N TYR A 7 -11.52 7.85 -13.42
CA TYR A 7 -11.21 6.44 -13.66
C TYR A 7 -11.63 5.92 -15.04
N ARG A 8 -12.44 6.66 -15.82
CA ARG A 8 -12.80 6.32 -17.20
C ARG A 8 -11.92 7.01 -18.23
N THR A 9 -11.05 7.91 -17.80
CA THR A 9 -10.12 8.61 -18.68
C THR A 9 -8.88 7.74 -18.92
N GLN A 10 -8.22 7.90 -20.07
CA GLN A 10 -6.95 7.21 -20.36
C GLN A 10 -5.88 7.50 -19.30
N MET A 11 -5.86 8.73 -18.77
CA MET A 11 -4.97 9.11 -17.68
C MET A 11 -5.33 8.39 -16.37
N GLY A 12 -6.62 8.26 -16.07
CA GLY A 12 -7.11 7.53 -14.90
C GLY A 12 -6.77 6.05 -14.95
N HIS A 13 -6.95 5.38 -16.10
CA HIS A 13 -6.55 3.97 -16.27
C HIS A 13 -5.07 3.77 -15.93
N ARG A 14 -4.17 4.53 -16.54
CA ARG A 14 -2.73 4.45 -16.25
C ARG A 14 -2.43 4.75 -14.77
N SER A 15 -3.13 5.72 -14.19
CA SER A 15 -2.96 6.07 -12.78
C SER A 15 -3.33 4.89 -11.86
N TYR A 16 -4.47 4.24 -12.07
CA TYR A 16 -4.89 3.10 -11.25
C TYR A 16 -4.13 1.81 -11.54
N GLU A 17 -3.73 1.56 -12.78
CA GLU A 17 -3.06 0.31 -13.19
C GLU A 17 -1.55 0.32 -12.87
N HIS A 18 -0.91 1.49 -12.87
CA HIS A 18 0.55 1.58 -12.72
C HIS A 18 0.98 2.50 -11.59
N THR A 19 0.44 3.72 -11.53
CA THR A 19 0.90 4.72 -10.55
C THR A 19 0.48 4.37 -9.13
N MET A 20 -0.77 4.01 -8.92
CA MET A 20 -1.31 3.68 -7.60
C MET A 20 -0.63 2.44 -6.99
N PRO A 21 -0.44 1.31 -7.71
CA PRO A 21 0.29 0.16 -7.17
C PRO A 21 1.74 0.50 -6.81
N GLU A 22 2.42 1.29 -7.64
CA GLU A 22 3.80 1.70 -7.37
C GLU A 22 3.88 2.61 -6.14
N LEU A 23 2.92 3.54 -5.96
CA LEU A 23 2.83 4.36 -4.76
C LEU A 23 2.60 3.52 -3.50
N VAL A 24 1.68 2.55 -3.55
CA VAL A 24 1.44 1.62 -2.43
C VAL A 24 2.72 0.86 -2.10
N ARG A 25 3.41 0.30 -3.10
CA ARG A 25 4.69 -0.41 -2.91
C ARG A 25 5.75 0.48 -2.25
N GLN A 26 5.87 1.73 -2.68
CA GLN A 26 6.81 2.69 -2.10
C GLN A 26 6.44 3.07 -0.67
N LEU A 27 5.16 3.29 -0.37
CA LEU A 27 4.67 3.58 0.97
C LEU A 27 4.90 2.40 1.92
N THR A 28 4.61 1.17 1.48
CA THR A 28 4.88 -0.05 2.25
C THR A 28 6.37 -0.19 2.54
N ARG A 29 7.24 0.04 1.54
CA ARG A 29 8.69 0.01 1.73
C ARG A 29 9.17 1.08 2.72
N LEU A 30 8.66 2.30 2.60
CA LEU A 30 8.99 3.38 3.52
C LEU A 30 8.59 3.01 4.95
N ASN A 31 7.37 2.49 5.14
CA ASN A 31 6.89 2.07 6.44
C ASN A 31 7.81 1.00 7.06
N ALA A 32 8.19 -0.03 6.29
CA ALA A 32 9.11 -1.06 6.75
C ALA A 32 10.49 -0.51 7.17
N ILE A 33 10.99 0.52 6.47
CA ILE A 33 12.26 1.18 6.86
C ILE A 33 12.09 1.93 8.18
N LEU A 34 11.00 2.70 8.33
CA LEU A 34 10.73 3.45 9.56
C LEU A 34 10.53 2.53 10.75
N GLU A 35 9.81 1.43 10.55
CA GLU A 35 9.58 0.38 11.54
C GLU A 35 10.89 -0.27 12.00
N ARG A 36 11.80 -0.56 11.07
CA ARG A 36 13.14 -1.08 11.39
C ARG A 36 13.96 -0.07 12.17
N GLU A 37 14.02 1.19 11.72
CA GLU A 37 14.74 2.27 12.41
C GLU A 37 14.20 2.53 13.81
N LEU A 38 12.87 2.44 13.98
CA LEU A 38 12.24 2.59 15.28
C LEU A 38 12.64 1.44 16.21
N ALA A 39 12.58 0.19 15.74
CA ALA A 39 12.97 -0.98 16.52
C ALA A 39 14.45 -0.94 16.95
N GLU A 40 15.34 -0.47 16.07
CA GLU A 40 16.76 -0.28 16.40
C GLU A 40 16.96 0.79 17.49
N ARG A 41 16.14 1.84 17.50
CA ARG A 41 16.23 2.93 18.49
C ARG A 41 15.57 2.61 19.83
N THR A 42 14.47 1.86 19.82
CA THR A 42 13.71 1.54 21.05
C THR A 42 14.11 0.21 21.67
N GLY A 43 14.86 -0.63 20.95
CA GLY A 43 15.16 -1.99 21.36
C GLY A 43 13.94 -2.92 21.41
N GLN A 44 12.80 -2.46 20.89
CA GLN A 44 11.54 -3.19 20.87
C GLN A 44 11.36 -3.85 19.49
N PRO A 45 11.10 -5.16 19.43
CA PRO A 45 10.88 -5.83 18.16
C PRO A 45 9.66 -5.24 17.46
N THR A 46 9.81 -4.88 16.18
CA THR A 46 8.71 -4.42 15.33
C THR A 46 7.56 -5.43 15.38
N PRO A 47 6.29 -5.00 15.54
CA PRO A 47 5.17 -5.91 15.35
C PRO A 47 5.24 -6.44 13.92
N ALA A 48 5.32 -7.76 13.76
CA ALA A 48 5.27 -8.39 12.45
C ALA A 48 4.02 -7.89 11.71
N ALA A 49 4.19 -7.55 10.43
CA ALA A 49 3.11 -7.09 9.56
C ALA A 49 1.86 -7.99 9.69
N PRO A 50 0.64 -7.45 9.52
CA PRO A 50 -0.56 -8.26 9.63
C PRO A 50 -0.47 -9.39 8.61
N GLU A 51 -0.55 -10.63 9.08
CA GLU A 51 -0.82 -11.78 8.23
C GLU A 51 -2.04 -11.43 7.37
N GLU A 52 -1.89 -11.55 6.05
CA GLU A 52 -2.99 -11.49 5.11
C GLU A 52 -3.96 -12.64 5.42
N ASP A 53 -4.87 -12.41 6.35
CA ASP A 53 -6.08 -13.21 6.58
C ASP A 53 -7.06 -12.95 5.42
N HIS A 54 -6.68 -13.41 4.24
CA HIS A 54 -7.60 -13.65 3.13
C HIS A 54 -7.61 -15.15 2.82
N ALA A 55 -7.79 -15.98 3.86
CA ALA A 55 -8.06 -17.39 3.69
C ALA A 55 -9.40 -17.77 4.32
N LYS A 56 -10.42 -17.78 3.46
CA LYS A 56 -11.70 -18.54 3.55
C LYS A 56 -12.83 -17.90 4.36
N GLY A 57 -13.53 -16.97 3.71
CA GLY A 57 -14.97 -16.79 3.86
C GLY A 57 -15.74 -17.55 2.77
N GLN A 58 -15.98 -18.85 2.96
CA GLN A 58 -17.13 -19.58 2.43
C GLN A 58 -17.69 -20.34 3.64
N PRO A 59 -18.99 -20.19 3.94
CA PRO A 59 -19.98 -21.03 3.28
C PRO A 59 -21.13 -20.28 2.60
#